data_AF-A0A7C5HV30-F1
#
_entry.id   AF-A0A7C5HV30-F1
#
_cell.length_a   1.000
_cell.length_b   1.000
_cell.length_c   1.000
_cell.angle_alpha   90.00
_cell.angle_beta   90.00
_cell.angle_gamma   90.00
#
_symmetry.space_group_name_H-M   'P 1'
#
loop_
_entity.id
_entity.type
_entity.pdbx_description
1 polymer ?
#
loop_
_entity_poly.entity_id
_entity_poly.type
_entity_poly.pdbx_seq_one_letter_code
_entity_poly.pdbx_strand_id
1 'polypeptide(L)'
;MYEDKELQEYRDLLKTPDHFEEGFSWKTVVGAIFIGFLMMPGSMYLQLVIGAGIGPAARWVTIILFAELAKRSYSELKQQEIFLLYYMAGAALATPFQGLLWSQYLVQSDAARMLGLTEFIPTWIAPGGESESLLQRSFFHRDWMIPILLLMGTQIIQRIDQFGLGYALYRITSDVEKLPFPMAPVAALGTMALAESTEERKKSWKWRVFSIG
;
A
#
# COMPACT_ATOMS: atom_id res chain seq x y z
N MET A 1 -9.18 40.79 4.69
CA MET A 1 -8.51 39.51 4.95
C MET A 1 -7.16 39.60 4.27
N TYR A 2 -6.08 39.62 5.04
CA TYR A 2 -4.72 39.62 4.51
C TYR A 2 -4.49 38.22 3.94
N GLU A 3 -4.23 38.09 2.64
CA GLU A 3 -3.79 36.82 2.07
C GLU A 3 -2.38 36.54 2.59
N ASP A 4 -2.27 35.55 3.45
CA ASP A 4 -0.99 35.15 4.01
C ASP A 4 -0.15 34.50 2.90
N LYS A 5 1.05 35.05 2.65
CA LYS A 5 1.92 34.63 1.56
C LYS A 5 2.38 33.18 1.73
N GLU A 6 2.56 32.74 2.97
CA GLU A 6 2.92 31.35 3.26
C GLU A 6 1.78 30.39 2.89
N LEU A 7 0.53 30.77 3.16
CA LEU A 7 -0.64 29.96 2.79
C LEU A 7 -0.81 29.86 1.27
N GLN A 8 -0.48 30.92 0.52
CA GLN A 8 -0.47 30.88 -0.94
C GLN A 8 0.64 29.98 -1.48
N GLU A 9 1.84 30.04 -0.90
CA GLU A 9 2.94 29.16 -1.28
C GLU A 9 2.57 27.68 -1.15
N TYR A 10 1.95 27.29 -0.02
CA TYR A 10 1.46 25.92 0.17
C TYR A 10 0.34 25.51 -0.80
N ARG A 11 -0.53 26.46 -1.20
CA ARG A 11 -1.60 26.22 -2.19
C ARG A 11 -1.05 26.04 -3.59
N ASP A 12 0.00 26.76 -3.94
CA ASP A 12 0.60 26.76 -5.27
C ASP A 12 1.65 25.65 -5.48
N LEU A 13 1.96 24.86 -4.44
CA LEU A 13 2.88 23.71 -4.53
C LEU A 13 2.47 22.68 -5.60
N LEU A 14 1.18 22.55 -5.87
CA LEU A 14 0.63 21.60 -6.85
C LEU A 14 -0.50 22.26 -7.63
N LYS A 15 -0.20 22.68 -8.86
CA LYS A 15 -1.21 23.20 -9.78
C LYS A 15 -2.04 22.05 -10.33
N THR A 16 -3.35 22.26 -10.40
CA THR A 16 -4.26 21.29 -11.03
C THR A 16 -3.89 21.13 -12.50
N PRO A 17 -3.67 19.90 -12.99
CA PRO A 17 -3.34 19.68 -14.39
C PRO A 17 -4.56 19.96 -15.28
N ASP A 18 -4.33 20.53 -16.46
CA ASP A 18 -5.38 20.81 -17.46
C ASP A 18 -5.88 19.53 -18.15
N HIS A 19 -5.10 18.44 -18.09
CA HIS A 19 -5.44 17.16 -18.69
C HIS A 19 -5.06 15.98 -17.79
N PHE A 20 -5.94 14.99 -17.71
CA PHE A 20 -5.69 13.74 -16.99
C PHE A 20 -5.38 12.64 -18.00
N GLU A 21 -4.20 12.03 -17.89
CA GLU A 21 -3.85 10.85 -18.69
C GLU A 21 -4.25 9.55 -17.99
N GLU A 22 -4.42 8.49 -18.79
CA GLU A 22 -4.67 7.15 -18.29
C GLU A 22 -3.37 6.46 -17.83
N GLY A 23 -3.37 5.90 -16.62
CA GLY A 23 -2.27 5.11 -16.08
C GLY A 23 -2.46 3.60 -16.17
N PHE A 24 -3.65 3.14 -16.54
CA PHE A 24 -3.92 1.71 -16.65
C PHE A 24 -3.35 1.16 -17.96
N SER A 25 -2.25 0.43 -17.84
CA SER A 25 -1.53 -0.14 -18.98
C SER A 25 -1.02 -1.54 -18.67
N TRP A 26 -0.53 -2.24 -19.68
CA TRP A 26 0.10 -3.55 -19.50
C TRP A 26 1.29 -3.50 -18.53
N LYS A 27 2.02 -2.38 -18.46
CA LYS A 27 3.13 -2.21 -17.50
C LYS A 27 2.62 -2.22 -16.06
N THR A 28 1.49 -1.53 -15.82
CA THR A 28 0.80 -1.50 -14.53
C THR A 28 0.30 -2.89 -14.14
N VAL A 29 -0.22 -3.68 -15.09
CA VAL A 29 -0.65 -5.06 -14.87
C VAL A 29 0.52 -5.96 -14.45
N VAL A 30 1.63 -5.91 -15.19
CA VAL A 30 2.84 -6.68 -14.85
C VAL A 30 3.38 -6.28 -13.48
N GLY A 31 3.39 -4.99 -13.16
CA GLY A 31 3.80 -4.51 -11.84
C GLY A 31 2.85 -4.93 -10.72
N ALA A 32 1.54 -4.99 -10.97
CA ALA A 32 0.58 -5.53 -10.02
C ALA A 32 0.83 -7.02 -9.70
N ILE A 33 1.11 -7.82 -10.73
CA ILE A 33 1.48 -9.23 -10.56
C ILE A 33 2.75 -9.35 -9.71
N PHE A 34 3.77 -8.54 -10.00
CA PHE A 34 5.01 -8.50 -9.22
C PHE A 34 4.77 -8.17 -7.74
N ILE A 35 3.95 -7.14 -7.47
CA ILE A 35 3.55 -6.76 -6.11
C ILE A 35 2.84 -7.93 -5.42
N GLY A 36 1.88 -8.55 -6.08
CA GLY A 36 1.09 -9.65 -5.53
C GLY A 36 1.93 -10.90 -5.22
N PHE A 37 2.82 -11.32 -6.12
CA PHE A 37 3.60 -12.55 -5.96
C PHE A 37 4.88 -12.38 -5.14
N LEU A 38 5.48 -11.18 -5.12
CA LEU A 38 6.74 -10.97 -4.40
C LEU A 38 6.54 -10.23 -3.08
N MET A 39 5.83 -9.11 -3.09
CA MET A 39 5.71 -8.27 -1.90
C MET A 39 4.77 -8.87 -0.86
N MET A 40 3.63 -9.42 -1.27
CA MET A 40 2.68 -10.03 -0.32
C MET A 40 3.33 -11.18 0.45
N PRO A 41 3.89 -12.23 -0.20
CA PRO A 41 4.44 -13.35 0.54
C PRO A 41 5.69 -12.96 1.34
N GLY A 42 6.52 -12.06 0.80
CA GLY A 42 7.68 -11.53 1.52
C GLY A 42 7.29 -10.78 2.79
N SER A 43 6.21 -9.98 2.73
CA SER A 43 5.73 -9.23 3.89
C SER A 43 5.14 -10.15 4.96
N MET A 44 4.38 -11.17 4.55
CA MET A 44 3.83 -12.17 5.46
C MET A 44 4.93 -12.99 6.15
N TYR A 45 5.96 -13.39 5.40
CA TYR A 45 7.11 -14.10 5.96
C TYR A 45 7.85 -13.27 7.02
N LEU A 46 8.18 -12.01 6.69
CA LEU A 46 8.86 -11.13 7.65
C LEU A 46 8.01 -10.86 8.89
N GLN A 47 6.70 -10.71 8.71
CA GLN A 47 5.78 -10.59 9.83
C GLN A 47 5.79 -11.80 10.77
N LEU A 48 5.85 -13.02 10.23
CA LEU A 48 5.90 -14.24 11.04
C LEU A 48 7.26 -14.44 11.74
N VAL A 49 8.36 -14.08 11.08
CA VAL A 49 9.72 -14.35 11.56
C VAL A 49 10.22 -13.28 12.54
N ILE A 50 9.94 -12.02 12.23
CA ILE A 50 10.50 -10.85 12.94
C ILE A 50 9.40 -10.12 13.73
N GLY A 51 8.12 -10.49 13.54
CA GLY A 51 6.98 -9.79 14.15
C GLY A 51 6.65 -8.46 13.49
N ALA A 52 7.38 -8.08 12.43
CA ALA A 52 7.26 -6.81 11.75
C ALA A 52 7.19 -6.99 10.22
N GLY A 53 6.33 -6.20 9.56
CA GLY A 53 6.27 -6.15 8.10
C GLY A 53 7.42 -5.33 7.49
N ILE A 54 7.44 -5.26 6.15
CA ILE A 54 8.51 -4.55 5.38
C ILE A 54 8.45 -3.01 5.56
N GLY A 55 7.43 -2.49 6.24
CA GLY A 55 7.26 -1.07 6.53
C GLY A 55 6.89 -0.21 5.31
N PRO A 56 6.61 1.09 5.54
CA PRO A 56 6.13 1.98 4.47
C PRO A 56 7.21 2.29 3.41
N ALA A 57 8.49 2.16 3.75
CA ALA A 57 9.60 2.37 2.81
C ALA A 57 9.63 1.33 1.68
N ALA A 58 9.16 0.10 1.93
CA ALA A 58 9.14 -0.98 0.95
C ALA A 58 8.37 -0.61 -0.32
N ARG A 59 7.29 0.18 -0.16
CA ARG A 59 6.47 0.69 -1.26
C ARG A 59 7.30 1.52 -2.25
N TRP A 60 8.14 2.41 -1.72
CA TRP A 60 9.01 3.27 -2.53
C TRP A 60 10.12 2.47 -3.21
N VAL A 61 10.75 1.55 -2.47
CA VAL A 61 11.80 0.67 -3.02
C VAL A 61 11.28 -0.15 -4.19
N THR A 62 10.08 -0.73 -4.09
CA THR A 62 9.49 -1.49 -5.21
C THR A 62 9.30 -0.64 -6.45
N ILE A 63 8.80 0.59 -6.29
CA ILE A 63 8.59 1.49 -7.44
C ILE A 63 9.90 1.87 -8.08
N ILE A 64 10.92 2.17 -7.27
CA ILE A 64 12.26 2.49 -7.77
C ILE A 64 12.82 1.30 -8.56
N LEU A 65 12.69 0.08 -8.04
CA LEU A 65 13.11 -1.14 -8.76
C LEU A 65 12.34 -1.34 -10.06
N PHE A 66 11.03 -1.09 -10.06
CA PHE A 66 10.21 -1.24 -11.26
C PHE A 66 10.51 -0.18 -12.33
N ALA A 67 10.74 1.07 -11.90
CA ALA A 67 11.20 2.16 -12.77
C ALA A 67 12.59 1.85 -13.36
N GLU A 68 13.50 1.32 -12.56
CA GLU A 68 14.83 0.92 -13.02
C GLU A 68 14.76 -0.29 -13.98
N LEU A 69 13.86 -1.25 -13.74
CA LEU A 69 13.61 -2.37 -14.64
C LEU A 69 13.06 -1.88 -15.99
N ALA A 70 12.03 -1.02 -15.96
CA ALA A 70 11.46 -0.45 -17.18
C ALA A 70 12.53 0.27 -18.01
N LYS A 71 13.35 1.08 -17.34
CA LYS A 71 14.46 1.82 -17.94
C LYS A 71 15.50 0.91 -18.59
N ARG A 72 15.81 -0.24 -17.99
CA ARG A 72 16.71 -1.26 -18.56
C ARG A 72 16.09 -2.01 -19.74
N SER A 73 14.77 -2.15 -19.74
CA SER A 73 14.01 -2.70 -20.86
C SER A 73 13.70 -1.68 -21.96
N TYR A 74 14.38 -0.52 -21.98
CA TYR A 74 14.14 0.58 -22.92
C TYR A 74 12.68 1.08 -22.94
N SER A 75 12.00 0.98 -21.81
CA SER A 75 10.64 1.45 -21.59
C SER A 75 10.63 2.57 -20.55
N GLU A 76 9.75 3.55 -20.71
CA GLU A 76 9.53 4.62 -19.72
C GLU A 76 8.22 4.37 -18.98
N LEU A 77 8.17 4.70 -17.68
CA LEU A 77 6.91 4.67 -16.92
C LEU A 77 6.34 6.07 -16.84
N LYS A 78 5.07 6.22 -17.18
CA LYS A 78 4.34 7.47 -16.97
C LYS A 78 4.09 7.71 -15.49
N GLN A 79 3.90 8.96 -15.11
CA GLN A 79 3.56 9.34 -13.74
C GLN A 79 2.29 8.64 -13.23
N GLN A 80 1.30 8.45 -14.09
CA GLN A 80 0.03 7.81 -13.76
C GLN A 80 0.21 6.29 -13.54
N GLU A 81 1.08 5.64 -14.32
CA GLU A 81 1.45 4.23 -14.11
C GLU A 81 2.16 4.07 -12.75
N ILE A 82 3.11 4.96 -12.44
CA ILE A 82 3.82 4.99 -11.16
C ILE A 82 2.85 5.20 -10.00
N PHE A 83 1.90 6.13 -10.14
CA PHE A 83 0.89 6.41 -9.12
C PHE A 83 -0.01 5.18 -8.86
N LEU A 84 -0.46 4.49 -9.90
CA LEU A 84 -1.25 3.26 -9.74
C LEU A 84 -0.43 2.16 -9.07
N LEU A 85 0.82 1.95 -9.50
CA LEU A 85 1.72 0.98 -8.86
C LEU A 85 1.97 1.32 -7.39
N TYR A 86 2.16 2.60 -7.07
CA TYR A 86 2.24 3.09 -5.70
C TYR A 86 0.98 2.71 -4.95
N TYR A 87 -0.21 3.10 -5.41
CA TYR A 87 -1.47 2.78 -4.73
C TYR A 87 -1.66 1.29 -4.49
N MET A 88 -1.46 0.46 -5.51
CA MET A 88 -1.57 -0.99 -5.41
C MET A 88 -0.57 -1.59 -4.42
N ALA A 89 0.69 -1.16 -4.43
CA ALA A 89 1.70 -1.62 -3.46
C ALA A 89 1.30 -1.27 -2.02
N GLY A 90 0.73 -0.07 -1.81
CA GLY A 90 0.20 0.33 -0.50
C GLY A 90 -0.98 -0.53 -0.07
N ALA A 91 -1.94 -0.78 -0.97
CA ALA A 91 -3.09 -1.63 -0.70
C ALA A 91 -2.70 -3.09 -0.44
N ALA A 92 -1.71 -3.60 -1.16
CA ALA A 92 -1.15 -4.92 -0.96
C ALA A 92 -0.51 -5.02 0.44
N LEU A 93 0.38 -4.10 0.80
CA LEU A 93 1.05 -4.10 2.11
C LEU A 93 0.09 -3.95 3.29
N ALA A 94 -1.08 -3.32 3.10
CA ALA A 94 -2.13 -3.26 4.12
C ALA A 94 -2.70 -4.65 4.48
N THR A 95 -2.41 -5.68 3.67
CA THR A 95 -2.68 -7.11 3.92
C THR A 95 -4.08 -7.32 4.52
N PRO A 96 -5.16 -7.24 3.72
CA PRO A 96 -6.52 -7.23 4.28
C PRO A 96 -6.84 -8.49 5.10
N PHE A 97 -6.19 -9.61 4.80
CA PHE A 97 -6.30 -10.90 5.50
C PHE A 97 -5.18 -11.13 6.54
N GLN A 98 -4.54 -10.06 6.99
CA GLN A 98 -3.48 -10.12 7.99
C GLN A 98 -3.98 -10.79 9.26
N GLY A 99 -3.14 -11.61 9.86
CA GLY A 99 -3.43 -12.27 11.13
C GLY A 99 -4.04 -13.66 11.01
N LEU A 100 -4.75 -14.02 9.93
CA LEU A 100 -5.33 -15.37 9.81
C LEU A 100 -4.27 -16.47 9.89
N LEU A 101 -3.15 -16.29 9.19
CA LEU A 101 -2.03 -17.23 9.21
C LEU A 101 -1.35 -17.29 10.59
N TRP A 102 -1.28 -16.15 11.28
CA TRP A 102 -0.76 -16.09 12.65
C TRP A 102 -1.68 -16.81 13.63
N SER A 103 -2.99 -16.59 13.56
CA SER A 103 -3.98 -17.25 14.41
C SER A 103 -3.98 -18.76 14.17
N GLN A 104 -3.83 -19.20 12.91
CA GLN A 104 -3.63 -20.61 12.57
C GLN A 104 -2.36 -21.17 13.23
N TYR A 105 -1.23 -20.47 13.08
CA TYR A 105 0.04 -20.88 13.70
C TYR A 105 -0.07 -20.96 15.22
N LEU A 106 -0.72 -19.99 15.85
CA LEU A 106 -0.88 -19.93 17.31
C LEU A 106 -1.61 -21.17 17.85
N VAL A 107 -2.74 -21.55 17.24
CA VAL A 107 -3.52 -22.74 17.64
C VAL A 107 -2.73 -24.03 17.43
N GLN A 108 -1.88 -24.09 16.40
CA GLN A 108 -1.08 -25.27 16.08
C GLN A 108 0.26 -25.33 16.82
N SER A 109 0.68 -24.24 17.47
CA SER A 109 2.00 -24.15 18.10
C SER A 109 2.15 -25.06 19.31
N ASP A 110 3.31 -25.71 19.44
CA ASP A 110 3.62 -26.57 20.58
C ASP A 110 3.57 -25.78 21.90
N ALA A 111 4.00 -24.50 21.88
CA ALA A 111 3.94 -23.63 23.04
C ALA A 111 2.51 -23.41 23.54
N ALA A 112 1.56 -23.12 22.63
CA ALA A 112 0.15 -22.96 23.02
C ALA A 112 -0.45 -24.27 23.53
N ARG A 113 -0.08 -25.41 22.92
CA ARG A 113 -0.55 -26.73 23.35
C ARG A 113 0.00 -27.14 24.73
N MET A 114 1.29 -26.93 24.97
CA MET A 114 1.94 -27.24 26.25
C MET A 114 1.41 -26.39 27.40
N LEU A 115 1.04 -25.14 27.12
CA LEU A 115 0.44 -24.23 28.09
C LEU A 115 -1.08 -24.43 28.25
N GLY A 116 -1.69 -25.37 27.51
CA GLY A 116 -3.13 -25.60 27.53
C GLY A 116 -3.96 -24.41 27.02
N LEU A 117 -3.34 -23.49 26.27
CA LEU A 117 -3.99 -22.26 25.79
C LEU A 117 -4.93 -22.51 24.61
N THR A 118 -4.75 -23.61 23.89
CA THR A 118 -5.49 -23.94 22.67
C THR A 118 -7.00 -24.02 22.89
N GLU A 119 -7.44 -24.49 24.06
CA GLU A 119 -8.88 -24.61 24.40
C GLU A 119 -9.53 -23.26 24.72
N PHE A 120 -8.73 -22.27 25.14
CA PHE A 120 -9.21 -20.93 25.47
C PHE A 120 -9.26 -20.01 24.26
N ILE A 121 -8.71 -20.41 23.11
CA ILE A 121 -8.77 -19.63 21.87
C ILE A 121 -10.19 -19.77 21.29
N PRO A 122 -10.96 -18.67 21.20
CA PRO A 122 -12.30 -18.74 20.67
C PRO A 122 -12.33 -19.09 19.19
N THR A 123 -13.37 -19.82 18.77
CA THR A 123 -13.60 -20.24 17.38
C THR A 123 -13.76 -19.08 16.38
N TRP A 124 -14.07 -17.88 16.88
CA TRP A 124 -14.15 -16.67 16.06
C TRP A 124 -12.79 -16.01 15.78
N ILE A 125 -11.73 -16.42 16.48
CA ILE A 125 -10.34 -16.00 16.21
C ILE A 125 -9.67 -16.99 15.24
N ALA A 126 -9.77 -18.28 15.55
CA ALA A 126 -9.25 -19.37 14.74
C ALA A 126 -10.05 -20.65 14.98
N PRO A 127 -10.17 -21.53 13.98
CA PRO A 127 -10.79 -22.82 14.17
C PRO A 127 -9.95 -23.71 15.10
N GLY A 128 -10.59 -24.66 15.77
CA GLY A 128 -9.92 -25.54 16.73
C GLY A 128 -8.82 -26.39 16.07
N GLY A 129 -7.83 -26.80 16.88
CA GLY A 129 -6.62 -27.51 16.41
C GLY A 129 -6.88 -28.80 15.62
N GLU A 130 -8.00 -29.47 15.89
CA GLU A 130 -8.41 -30.73 15.24
C GLU A 130 -9.39 -30.51 14.06
N SER A 131 -9.64 -29.26 13.64
CA SER A 131 -10.59 -28.99 12.56
C SER A 131 -10.08 -29.43 11.19
N GLU A 132 -10.99 -29.87 10.31
CA GLU A 132 -10.65 -30.31 8.95
C GLU A 132 -9.99 -29.20 8.12
N SER A 133 -10.34 -27.93 8.38
CA SER A 133 -9.75 -26.77 7.72
C SER A 133 -8.22 -26.69 7.89
N LEU A 134 -7.73 -27.08 9.07
CA LEU A 134 -6.32 -27.05 9.42
C LEU A 134 -5.54 -28.21 8.77
N LEU A 135 -6.19 -29.37 8.63
CA LEU A 135 -5.63 -30.52 7.90
C LEU A 135 -5.51 -30.23 6.41
N GLN A 136 -6.52 -29.59 5.82
CA GLN A 136 -6.53 -29.22 4.40
C GLN A 136 -5.64 -28.01 4.08
N ARG A 137 -5.11 -27.32 5.10
CA ARG A 137 -4.30 -26.10 4.97
C ARG A 137 -4.96 -25.05 4.08
N SER A 138 -6.28 -24.92 4.20
CA SER A 138 -7.09 -24.05 3.35
C SER A 138 -7.95 -23.12 4.19
N PHE A 139 -7.92 -21.83 3.85
CA PHE A 139 -8.83 -20.83 4.40
C PHE A 139 -10.22 -20.87 3.74
N PHE A 140 -10.38 -21.61 2.63
CA PHE A 140 -11.67 -21.82 1.97
C PHE A 140 -12.44 -22.96 2.63
N HIS A 141 -12.71 -22.83 3.93
CA HIS A 141 -13.48 -23.78 4.71
C HIS A 141 -14.51 -23.05 5.58
N ARG A 142 -15.60 -23.73 5.91
CA ARG A 142 -16.69 -23.15 6.74
C ARG A 142 -16.20 -22.69 8.11
N ASP A 143 -15.21 -23.38 8.67
CA ASP A 143 -14.68 -23.04 10.00
C ASP A 143 -13.98 -21.67 10.02
N TRP A 144 -13.41 -21.24 8.89
CA TRP A 144 -12.79 -19.92 8.75
C TRP A 144 -13.79 -18.81 8.43
N MET A 145 -15.05 -19.15 8.15
CA MET A 145 -16.06 -18.17 7.74
C MET A 145 -16.30 -17.10 8.81
N ILE A 146 -16.41 -17.48 10.08
CA ILE A 146 -16.63 -16.52 11.18
C ILE A 146 -15.41 -15.60 11.37
N PRO A 147 -14.16 -16.11 11.50
CA PRO A 147 -12.97 -15.25 11.56
C PRO A 147 -12.85 -14.30 10.37
N ILE A 148 -13.08 -14.78 9.14
CA ILE A 148 -13.00 -13.97 7.92
C ILE A 148 -14.08 -12.88 7.93
N LEU A 149 -15.32 -13.20 8.30
CA LEU A 149 -16.40 -12.22 8.39
C LEU A 149 -16.11 -11.12 9.42
N LEU A 150 -15.59 -11.49 10.59
CA LEU A 150 -15.20 -10.51 11.61
C LEU A 150 -14.06 -9.63 11.13
N LEU A 151 -13.04 -10.22 10.49
CA LEU A 151 -11.93 -9.48 9.92
C LEU A 151 -12.40 -8.52 8.81
N MET A 152 -13.30 -8.94 7.91
CA MET A 152 -13.88 -8.03 6.93
C MET A 152 -14.72 -6.92 7.60
N GLY A 153 -15.47 -7.26 8.65
CA GLY A 153 -16.23 -6.30 9.44
C GLY A 153 -15.35 -5.23 10.08
N THR A 154 -14.23 -5.63 10.70
CA THR A 154 -13.28 -4.67 11.29
C THR A 154 -12.60 -3.82 10.21
N GLN A 155 -12.28 -4.38 9.04
CA GLN A 155 -11.77 -3.61 7.91
C GLN A 155 -12.77 -2.54 7.45
N ILE A 156 -14.06 -2.87 7.34
CA ILE A 156 -15.11 -1.90 6.98
C ILE A 156 -15.20 -0.80 8.03
N ILE A 157 -15.23 -1.15 9.32
CA ILE A 157 -15.27 -0.18 10.42
C ILE A 157 -14.05 0.74 10.37
N GLN A 158 -12.85 0.19 10.19
CA GLN A 158 -11.61 0.99 10.07
C GLN A 158 -11.66 1.93 8.86
N ARG A 159 -12.22 1.48 7.73
CA ARG A 159 -12.41 2.36 6.56
C ARG A 159 -13.38 3.49 6.88
N ILE A 160 -14.52 3.19 7.50
CA ILE A 160 -15.51 4.20 7.89
C ILE A 160 -14.89 5.20 8.87
N ASP A 161 -14.12 4.73 9.85
CA ASP A 161 -13.43 5.57 10.82
C ASP A 161 -12.40 6.49 10.13
N GLN A 162 -11.52 5.89 9.31
CA GLN A 162 -10.48 6.62 8.58
C GLN A 162 -11.06 7.67 7.62
N PHE A 163 -12.13 7.33 6.89
CA PHE A 163 -12.80 8.28 6.00
C PHE A 163 -13.67 9.28 6.75
N GLY A 164 -14.38 8.86 7.78
CA GLY A 164 -15.29 9.70 8.56
C GLY A 164 -14.55 10.77 9.34
N LEU A 165 -13.58 10.37 10.17
CA LEU A 165 -12.73 11.31 10.89
C LEU A 165 -11.87 12.12 9.94
N GLY A 166 -11.27 11.48 8.93
CA GLY A 166 -10.45 12.17 7.93
C GLY A 166 -11.22 13.26 7.19
N TYR A 167 -12.46 12.98 6.76
CA TYR A 167 -13.32 13.94 6.09
C TYR A 167 -13.81 15.03 7.03
N ALA A 168 -14.17 14.70 8.28
CA ALA A 168 -14.59 15.68 9.26
C ALA A 168 -13.46 16.67 9.59
N LEU A 169 -12.24 16.17 9.83
CA LEU A 169 -11.07 17.03 10.04
C LEU A 169 -10.77 17.86 8.80
N TYR A 170 -10.83 17.26 7.60
CA TYR A 170 -10.67 17.99 6.34
C TYR A 170 -11.68 19.14 6.21
N ARG A 171 -12.97 18.89 6.47
CA ARG A 171 -14.02 19.91 6.44
C ARG A 171 -13.75 21.04 7.42
N ILE A 172 -13.31 20.72 8.64
CA ILE A 172 -12.99 21.73 9.66
C ILE A 172 -11.80 22.60 9.20
N THR A 173 -10.68 21.97 8.83
CA THR A 173 -9.47 22.69 8.42
C THR A 173 -9.64 23.47 7.12
N SER A 174 -10.36 22.92 6.14
CA SER A 174 -10.57 23.55 4.84
C SER A 174 -11.69 24.59 4.86
N ASP A 175 -12.88 24.27 5.40
CA ASP A 175 -14.05 25.13 5.27
C ASP A 175 -14.15 26.16 6.40
N VAL A 176 -13.77 25.79 7.63
CA VAL A 176 -13.83 26.68 8.80
C VAL A 176 -12.54 27.48 8.92
N GLU A 177 -11.39 26.81 8.89
CA GLU A 177 -10.09 27.46 9.13
C GLU A 177 -9.44 28.01 7.83
N LYS A 178 -9.91 27.58 6.65
CA LYS A 178 -9.37 27.98 5.33
C LYS A 178 -7.86 27.72 5.17
N LEU A 179 -7.32 26.79 5.94
CA LEU A 179 -5.90 26.43 5.90
C LEU A 179 -5.62 25.41 4.79
N PRO A 180 -4.46 25.49 4.12
CA PRO A 180 -4.02 24.46 3.19
C PRO A 180 -3.75 23.15 3.95
N PHE A 181 -4.18 22.04 3.36
CA PHE A 181 -4.07 20.74 4.02
C PHE A 181 -2.60 20.28 4.04
N PRO A 182 -1.99 20.02 5.21
CA PRO A 182 -0.54 20.08 5.39
C PRO A 182 0.27 18.98 4.69
N MET A 183 -0.30 17.79 4.43
CA MET A 183 0.47 16.61 3.96
C MET A 183 0.05 16.06 2.59
N ALA A 184 -1.07 16.53 2.02
CA ALA A 184 -1.51 16.05 0.71
C ALA A 184 -0.54 16.41 -0.43
N PRO A 185 0.04 17.64 -0.48
CA PRO A 185 0.99 18.00 -1.53
C PRO A 185 2.29 17.20 -1.48
N VAL A 186 2.80 16.91 -0.29
CA VAL A 186 4.09 16.21 -0.10
C VAL A 186 4.04 14.79 -0.67
N ALA A 187 2.97 14.05 -0.39
CA ALA A 187 2.80 12.69 -0.90
C ALA A 187 2.68 12.66 -2.43
N ALA A 188 1.94 13.61 -3.00
CA ALA A 188 1.79 13.75 -4.44
C ALA A 188 3.13 14.11 -5.10
N LEU A 189 3.82 15.15 -4.63
CA LEU A 189 5.14 15.58 -5.13
C LEU A 189 6.17 14.45 -5.09
N GLY A 190 6.16 13.60 -4.05
CA GLY A 190 7.03 12.43 -3.99
C GLY A 190 6.79 11.43 -5.14
N THR A 191 5.52 11.18 -5.49
CA THR A 191 5.19 10.33 -6.65
C THR A 191 5.52 11.00 -7.99
N MET A 192 5.39 12.33 -8.09
CA MET A 192 5.75 13.08 -9.30
C MET A 192 7.26 13.10 -9.53
N ALA A 193 8.05 13.36 -8.49
CA ALA A 193 9.51 13.45 -8.57
C ALA A 193 10.14 12.14 -9.09
N LEU A 194 9.59 10.99 -8.69
CA LEU A 194 10.02 9.68 -9.22
C LEU A 194 9.74 9.55 -10.72
N ALA A 195 8.62 10.09 -11.19
CA ALA A 195 8.27 10.09 -12.61
C ALA A 195 9.14 11.06 -13.42
N GLU A 196 9.38 12.28 -12.91
CA GLU A 196 10.18 13.32 -13.57
C GLU A 196 11.64 12.91 -13.82
N SER A 197 12.23 12.10 -12.92
CA SER A 197 13.58 11.54 -13.11
C SER A 197 13.71 10.68 -14.38
N THR A 198 12.59 10.18 -14.90
CA THR A 198 12.52 9.43 -16.16
C THR A 198 12.47 10.38 -17.37
N GLU A 199 11.76 11.50 -17.27
CA GLU A 199 11.65 12.51 -18.34
C GLU A 199 12.90 13.38 -18.51
N GLU A 200 13.62 13.71 -17.43
CA GLU A 200 14.82 14.56 -17.48
C GLU A 200 15.89 14.03 -18.45
N ARG A 201 15.93 12.72 -18.72
CA ARG A 201 16.87 12.12 -19.68
C ARG A 201 16.67 12.61 -21.11
N LYS A 202 15.43 12.90 -21.52
CA LYS A 202 15.12 13.44 -22.87
C LYS A 202 15.53 14.91 -23.03
N LYS A 203 15.61 15.66 -21.93
CA LYS A 203 16.01 17.09 -21.91
C LYS A 203 17.45 17.32 -21.44
N SER A 204 18.15 16.30 -20.95
CA SER A 204 19.50 16.45 -20.39
C SER A 204 20.52 16.79 -21.49
N TRP A 205 21.23 17.91 -21.31
CA TRP A 205 22.31 18.38 -22.18
C TRP A 205 23.38 17.30 -22.45
N LYS A 206 23.58 16.37 -21.51
CA LYS A 206 24.52 15.24 -21.62
C LYS A 206 24.17 14.30 -22.78
N TRP A 207 22.89 14.13 -23.11
CA TRP A 207 22.45 13.28 -24.22
C TRP A 207 22.74 13.94 -25.59
N ARG A 208 22.55 15.26 -25.70
CA ARG A 208 22.90 16.02 -26.91
C ARG A 208 24.40 15.93 -27.25
N VAL A 209 25.27 15.94 -26.24
CA VAL A 209 26.72 15.80 -26.43
C VAL A 209 27.08 14.39 -26.91
N PHE A 210 26.37 13.36 -26.44
CA PHE A 210 26.61 11.97 -26.86
C PHE A 210 26.06 11.62 -28.25
N SER A 211 24.99 12.28 -28.71
CA SER A 211 24.36 11.99 -30.01
C SER A 211 24.95 12.76 -31.20
N ILE A 212 25.81 13.74 -30.96
CA ILE A 212 26.49 14.56 -31.99
C ILE A 212 27.95 14.08 -32.20
N GLY A 213 28.42 13.10 -31.41
CA GLY A 213 29.72 12.45 -31.55
C GLY A 213 29.68 11.25 -32.49
#